data_AF-A0A968UMH7-F1
#
_entry.id   AF-A0A968UMH7-F1
#
_cell.length_a   1.000
_cell.length_b   1.000
_cell.length_c   1.000
_cell.angle_alpha   90.00
_cell.angle_beta   90.00
_cell.angle_gamma   90.00
#
_symmetry.space_group_name_H-M   'P 1'
#
loop_
_entity.id
_entity.type
_entity.pdbx_description
1 polymer ?
#
loop_
_entity_poly.entity_id
_entity_poly.type
_entity_poly.pdbx_seq_one_letter_code
_entity_poly.pdbx_strand_id
1 'polypeptide(L)'
;AGNGIMTKCDRCYDKIATGGLPACIEACPQNVQSIGFREEMLRKAYDIAKEINGYVYGDKENGGTNTFYVSPVPFETLNKAIPKKEGNPHFKPVKDSMEDGNKLAMAMAIAPVAGIGAALGKYYKFIRKNESEKAEIHDEA
;
A
#
# COMPACT_ATOMS: atom_id res chain seq x y z
N ALA A 1 29.61 -20.31 -0.35
CA ALA A 1 28.50 -21.09 0.23
C ALA A 1 27.78 -20.19 1.23
N GLY A 2 26.46 -20.00 1.09
CA GLY A 2 25.67 -19.23 2.04
C GLY A 2 25.37 -20.07 3.28
N ASN A 3 25.59 -19.53 4.46
CA ASN A 3 25.37 -20.13 5.77
C ASN A 3 23.88 -20.32 6.14
N GLY A 4 22.97 -20.38 5.16
CA GLY A 4 21.53 -20.47 5.39
C GLY A 4 20.86 -19.20 5.92
N ILE A 5 21.58 -18.07 6.01
CA ILE A 5 21.03 -16.80 6.48
C ILE A 5 20.59 -15.96 5.28
N MET A 6 19.33 -15.53 5.28
CA MET A 6 18.83 -14.55 4.32
C MET A 6 19.17 -13.14 4.79
N THR A 7 19.85 -12.37 3.96
CA THR A 7 20.17 -10.97 4.21
C THR A 7 19.69 -10.10 3.06
N LYS A 8 19.31 -8.87 3.38
CA LYS A 8 18.93 -7.83 2.43
C LYS A 8 19.22 -6.47 3.05
N CYS A 9 19.05 -5.41 2.26
CA CYS A 9 19.03 -4.05 2.78
C CYS A 9 18.04 -3.94 3.95
N ASP A 10 18.55 -3.45 5.08
CA ASP A 10 17.81 -3.14 6.31
C ASP A 10 17.63 -1.63 6.48
N ARG A 11 18.01 -0.85 5.46
CA ARG A 11 18.01 0.62 5.44
C ARG A 11 18.88 1.26 6.52
N CYS A 12 19.93 0.59 7.01
CA CYS A 12 20.75 1.07 8.11
C CYS A 12 19.88 1.45 9.32
N TYR A 13 19.00 0.53 9.73
CA TYR A 13 18.02 0.73 10.78
C TYR A 13 18.64 1.30 12.07
N ASP A 14 19.80 0.77 12.45
CA ASP A 14 20.61 1.20 13.59
C ASP A 14 21.02 2.69 13.51
N LYS A 15 21.48 3.14 12.34
CA LYS A 15 21.81 4.56 12.12
C LYS A 15 20.57 5.44 12.16
N ILE A 16 19.50 5.05 11.47
CA ILE A 16 18.26 5.84 11.45
C ILE A 16 17.65 5.98 12.85
N ALA A 17 17.66 4.90 13.65
CA ALA A 17 17.12 4.89 15.01
C ALA A 17 17.82 5.91 15.94
N THR A 18 19.06 6.27 15.64
CA THR A 18 19.85 7.26 16.38
C THR A 18 19.88 8.64 15.71
N GLY A 19 19.09 8.85 14.66
CA GLY A 19 19.01 10.12 13.93
C GLY A 19 20.09 10.31 12.86
N GLY A 20 20.91 9.29 12.59
CA GLY A 20 21.92 9.30 11.54
C GLY A 20 21.36 9.03 10.14
N LEU A 21 22.19 9.26 9.12
CA LEU A 21 21.86 8.94 7.74
C LEU A 21 22.32 7.51 7.37
N PRO A 22 21.60 6.82 6.47
CA PRO A 22 22.07 5.55 5.91
C PRO A 22 23.43 5.70 5.23
N ALA A 23 24.27 4.69 5.34
CA ALA A 23 25.63 4.70 4.80
C ALA A 23 25.66 4.97 3.28
N CYS A 24 24.70 4.44 2.51
CA CYS A 24 24.62 4.67 1.07
C CYS A 24 24.26 6.11 0.69
N ILE A 25 23.57 6.84 1.58
CA ILE A 25 23.21 8.25 1.37
C ILE A 25 24.40 9.12 1.76
N GLU A 26 24.99 8.86 2.93
CA GLU A 26 26.17 9.55 3.45
C GLU A 26 27.37 9.48 2.47
N ALA A 27 27.60 8.32 1.86
CA ALA A 27 28.70 8.11 0.93
C ALA A 27 28.45 8.66 -0.49
N CYS A 28 27.25 9.17 -0.81
CA CYS A 28 26.89 9.51 -2.17
C CYS A 28 27.45 10.89 -2.59
N PRO A 29 28.47 10.97 -3.47
CA PRO A 29 29.09 12.26 -3.83
C PRO A 29 28.15 13.16 -4.63
N GLN A 30 27.14 12.57 -5.29
CA GLN A 30 26.18 13.29 -6.13
C GLN A 30 24.90 13.69 -5.37
N ASN A 31 24.75 13.28 -4.10
CA ASN A 31 23.58 13.59 -3.27
C ASN A 31 22.22 13.25 -3.93
N VAL A 32 22.16 12.17 -4.73
CA VAL A 32 20.95 11.79 -5.49
C VAL A 32 19.93 11.00 -4.67
N GLN A 33 20.27 10.60 -3.45
CA GLN A 33 19.40 9.83 -2.57
C GLN A 33 18.85 10.71 -1.46
N SER A 34 17.63 10.41 -1.01
CA SER A 34 17.00 11.10 0.11
C SER A 34 16.24 10.09 0.96
N ILE A 35 16.10 10.42 2.25
CA ILE A 35 15.34 9.61 3.21
C ILE A 35 14.47 10.52 4.06
N GLY A 36 13.28 10.01 4.42
CA GLY A 36 12.31 10.75 5.21
C GLY A 36 10.99 9.99 5.29
N PHE A 37 9.94 10.68 5.73
CA PHE A 37 8.60 10.12 5.77
C PHE A 37 8.10 9.81 4.36
N ARG A 38 7.32 8.73 4.23
CA ARG A 38 6.89 8.21 2.93
C ARG A 38 6.19 9.28 2.09
N GLU A 39 5.27 10.04 2.66
CA GLU A 39 4.49 11.05 1.96
C GLU A 39 5.36 12.18 1.40
N GLU A 40 6.36 12.63 2.18
CA GLU A 40 7.31 13.65 1.77
C GLU A 40 8.21 13.16 0.63
N MET A 41 8.70 11.93 0.75
CA MET A 41 9.54 11.32 -0.30
C MET A 41 8.76 11.06 -1.57
N LEU A 42 7.47 10.69 -1.46
CA LEU A 42 6.60 10.50 -2.61
C LEU A 42 6.33 11.82 -3.33
N ARG A 43 6.00 12.88 -2.58
CA ARG A 43 5.84 14.23 -3.13
C ARG A 43 7.10 14.67 -3.87
N LYS A 44 8.25 14.56 -3.20
CA LYS A 44 9.56 14.87 -3.80
C LYS A 44 9.83 14.07 -5.08
N ALA A 45 9.51 12.77 -5.09
CA ALA A 45 9.71 11.93 -6.27
C ALA A 45 8.87 12.41 -7.46
N TYR A 46 7.61 12.76 -7.25
CA TYR A 46 6.74 13.29 -8.30
C TYR A 46 7.12 14.72 -8.74
N ASP A 47 7.59 15.56 -7.82
CA ASP A 47 8.10 16.90 -8.15
C ASP A 47 9.32 16.79 -9.09
N ILE A 48 10.30 15.94 -8.75
CA ILE A 48 11.47 15.68 -9.61
C ILE A 48 11.03 15.09 -10.95
N ALA A 49 10.12 14.11 -10.95
CA ALA A 49 9.63 13.51 -12.19
C ALA A 49 8.97 14.56 -13.10
N LYS A 50 8.23 15.51 -12.53
CA LYS A 50 7.65 16.62 -13.29
C LYS A 50 8.71 17.54 -13.88
N GLU A 51 9.75 17.87 -13.13
CA GLU A 51 10.85 18.72 -13.58
C GLU A 51 11.63 18.11 -14.75
N ILE A 52 11.92 16.81 -14.68
CA ILE A 52 12.73 16.13 -15.70
C ILE A 52 11.89 15.46 -16.80
N ASN A 53 10.57 15.64 -16.78
CA ASN A 53 9.63 14.88 -17.62
C ASN A 53 9.87 13.35 -17.55
N GLY A 54 10.05 12.86 -16.33
CA GLY A 54 10.43 11.49 -16.01
C GLY A 54 9.30 10.65 -15.42
N TYR A 55 9.68 9.50 -14.91
CA TYR A 55 8.82 8.42 -14.44
C TYR A 55 9.16 8.07 -13.00
N VAL A 56 8.14 7.75 -12.20
CA VAL A 56 8.28 7.29 -10.82
C VAL A 56 8.00 5.78 -10.77
N TYR A 57 8.86 5.03 -10.10
CA TYR A 57 8.68 3.61 -9.79
C TYR A 57 8.76 3.37 -8.29
N GLY A 58 7.91 2.49 -7.78
CA GLY A 58 7.79 2.12 -6.39
C GLY A 58 6.54 2.68 -5.70
N ASP A 59 5.76 3.55 -6.34
CA ASP A 59 4.52 4.09 -5.75
C ASP A 59 3.33 3.14 -5.90
N LYS A 60 3.19 2.51 -7.08
CA LYS A 60 2.05 1.67 -7.42
C LYS A 60 2.40 0.19 -7.46
N GLU A 61 3.68 -0.11 -7.58
CA GLU A 61 4.20 -1.46 -7.73
C GLU A 61 4.02 -2.27 -6.44
N ASN A 62 3.51 -3.50 -6.56
CA ASN A 62 3.25 -4.40 -5.43
C ASN A 62 2.38 -3.77 -4.32
N GLY A 63 1.36 -2.98 -4.68
CA GLY A 63 0.51 -2.27 -3.71
C GLY A 63 1.16 -1.01 -3.12
N GLY A 64 2.34 -0.64 -3.62
CA GLY A 64 3.12 0.49 -3.17
C GLY A 64 4.28 0.07 -2.26
N THR A 65 5.38 0.80 -2.38
CA THR A 65 6.62 0.52 -1.64
C THR A 65 7.05 1.73 -0.82
N ASN A 66 8.15 1.58 -0.08
CA ASN A 66 8.79 2.65 0.67
C ASN A 66 10.04 3.21 -0.02
N THR A 67 10.40 2.71 -1.20
CA THR A 67 11.58 3.13 -1.96
C THR A 67 11.13 3.58 -3.34
N PHE A 68 11.31 4.86 -3.64
CA PHE A 68 10.92 5.43 -4.93
C PHE A 68 12.17 5.66 -5.80
N TYR A 69 12.06 5.30 -7.08
CA TYR A 69 13.04 5.61 -8.10
C TYR A 69 12.45 6.60 -9.08
N VAL A 70 13.21 7.63 -9.43
CA VAL A 70 12.83 8.61 -10.46
C VAL A 70 13.79 8.47 -11.63
N SER A 71 13.27 8.34 -12.84
CA SER A 71 14.07 8.09 -14.03
C SER A 71 13.58 8.95 -15.20
N PRO A 72 14.47 9.59 -15.99
CA PRO A 72 14.08 10.23 -17.24
C PRO A 72 13.72 9.21 -18.33
N VAL A 73 14.03 7.92 -18.11
CA VAL A 73 13.76 6.82 -19.05
C VAL A 73 12.59 5.97 -18.53
N PRO A 74 11.60 5.58 -19.37
CA PRO A 74 10.52 4.69 -18.98
C PRO A 74 11.02 3.35 -18.45
N PHE A 75 10.39 2.83 -17.39
CA PHE A 75 10.81 1.56 -16.76
C PHE A 75 10.55 0.34 -17.65
N GLU A 76 9.62 0.41 -18.59
CA GLU A 76 9.39 -0.60 -19.62
C GLU A 76 10.60 -0.73 -20.56
N THR A 77 11.27 0.39 -20.84
CA THR A 77 12.50 0.41 -21.64
C THR A 77 13.65 -0.21 -20.85
N LEU A 78 13.80 0.16 -19.56
CA LEU A 78 14.79 -0.47 -18.68
C LEU A 78 14.57 -1.99 -18.56
N ASN A 79 13.32 -2.43 -18.45
CA ASN A 79 12.96 -3.84 -18.39
C ASN A 79 13.35 -4.63 -19.65
N LYS A 80 13.36 -3.98 -20.82
CA LYS A 80 13.81 -4.63 -22.08
C LYS A 80 15.32 -4.88 -22.08
N ALA A 81 16.09 -4.05 -21.38
CA ALA A 81 17.55 -4.14 -21.33
C ALA A 81 18.07 -5.13 -20.27
N ILE A 82 17.24 -5.53 -19.29
CA ILE A 82 17.66 -6.45 -18.22
C ILE A 82 17.70 -7.91 -18.73
N PRO A 83 18.75 -8.70 -18.40
CA PRO A 83 18.78 -10.13 -18.72
C PRO A 83 17.66 -10.90 -18.03
N LYS A 84 16.87 -11.65 -18.82
CA LYS A 84 15.70 -12.41 -18.34
C LYS A 84 16.07 -13.85 -17.97
N LYS A 85 16.97 -14.02 -17.02
CA LYS A 85 17.33 -15.33 -16.45
C LYS A 85 16.62 -15.54 -15.11
N GLU A 86 16.45 -16.79 -14.73
CA GLU A 86 15.89 -17.14 -13.42
C GLU A 86 16.71 -16.50 -12.29
N GLY A 87 16.02 -15.96 -11.29
CA GLY A 87 16.63 -15.22 -10.17
C GLY A 87 16.96 -13.75 -10.45
N ASN A 88 16.82 -13.25 -11.69
CA ASN A 88 16.98 -11.81 -11.94
C ASN A 88 15.67 -11.04 -11.69
N PRO A 89 15.74 -9.88 -11.02
CA PRO A 89 14.59 -9.01 -10.86
C PRO A 89 14.17 -8.38 -12.20
N HIS A 90 12.88 -8.05 -12.33
CA HIS A 90 12.29 -7.38 -13.49
C HIS A 90 11.43 -6.19 -13.06
N PHE A 91 11.12 -5.28 -13.99
CA PHE A 91 10.21 -4.16 -13.75
C PHE A 91 8.79 -4.39 -14.30
N LYS A 92 8.44 -5.61 -14.72
CA LYS A 92 7.06 -5.92 -15.09
C LYS A 92 6.14 -5.72 -13.89
N PRO A 93 4.88 -5.29 -14.11
CA PRO A 93 3.87 -5.22 -13.05
C PRO A 93 3.76 -6.55 -12.31
N VAL A 94 3.72 -6.46 -10.97
CA VAL A 94 3.50 -7.59 -10.06
C VAL A 94 2.23 -7.34 -9.26
N LYS A 95 1.47 -8.40 -8.97
CA LYS A 95 0.29 -8.31 -8.10
C LYS A 95 0.73 -7.88 -6.71
N ASP A 96 -0.09 -7.05 -6.04
CA ASP A 96 0.08 -6.76 -4.63
C ASP A 96 0.02 -8.06 -3.81
N SER A 97 1.14 -8.38 -3.16
CA SER A 97 1.29 -9.59 -2.35
C SER A 97 0.44 -9.57 -1.07
N MET A 98 0.00 -8.39 -0.63
CA MET A 98 -0.79 -8.19 0.59
C MET A 98 -2.26 -7.90 0.30
N GLU A 99 -2.70 -7.88 -0.97
CA GLU A 99 -4.06 -7.50 -1.37
C GLU A 99 -5.12 -8.31 -0.62
N ASP A 100 -4.97 -9.64 -0.60
CA ASP A 100 -5.94 -10.54 0.02
C ASP A 100 -5.94 -10.39 1.54
N GLY A 101 -4.76 -10.17 2.15
CA GLY A 101 -4.63 -9.88 3.58
C GLY A 101 -5.30 -8.56 3.97
N ASN A 102 -5.12 -7.51 3.16
CA ASN A 102 -5.74 -6.20 3.36
C ASN A 102 -7.26 -6.28 3.25
N LYS A 103 -7.79 -7.04 2.27
CA LYS A 103 -9.23 -7.27 2.12
C LYS A 103 -9.81 -8.02 3.32
N LEU A 104 -9.12 -9.05 3.81
CA LEU A 104 -9.55 -9.78 5.00
C LEU A 104 -9.54 -8.90 6.25
N ALA A 105 -8.48 -8.12 6.46
CA ALA A 105 -8.40 -7.18 7.58
C ALA A 105 -9.54 -6.15 7.53
N MET A 106 -9.84 -5.60 6.34
CA MET A 106 -10.95 -4.67 6.14
C MET A 106 -12.30 -5.33 6.42
N ALA A 107 -12.50 -6.57 5.96
CA ALA A 107 -13.72 -7.32 6.24
C ALA A 107 -13.90 -7.56 7.73
N MET A 108 -12.84 -7.93 8.46
CA MET A 108 -12.88 -8.10 9.91
C MET A 108 -13.21 -6.80 10.65
N ALA A 109 -12.70 -5.66 10.18
CA ALA A 109 -12.99 -4.36 10.78
C ALA A 109 -14.45 -3.92 10.58
N ILE A 110 -15.01 -4.16 9.39
CA ILE A 110 -16.37 -3.70 9.03
C ILE A 110 -17.45 -4.67 9.51
N ALA A 111 -17.16 -5.96 9.58
CA ALA A 111 -18.16 -6.99 9.88
C ALA A 111 -18.94 -6.78 11.20
N PRO A 112 -18.32 -6.39 12.33
CA PRO A 112 -19.07 -6.14 13.57
C PRO A 112 -20.07 -4.99 13.44
N VAL A 113 -19.65 -3.89 12.80
CA VAL A 113 -20.51 -2.71 12.58
C VAL A 113 -21.66 -3.05 11.64
N ALA A 114 -21.37 -3.77 10.56
CA ALA A 114 -22.39 -4.24 9.62
C ALA A 114 -23.38 -5.21 10.29
N GLY A 115 -22.90 -6.10 11.15
CA GLY A 115 -23.73 -7.03 11.93
C GLY A 115 -24.69 -6.32 12.88
N ILE A 116 -24.20 -5.34 13.65
CA ILE A 116 -25.04 -4.51 14.54
C ILE A 116 -26.08 -3.74 13.73
N GLY A 117 -25.67 -3.08 12.64
CA GLY A 117 -26.59 -2.34 11.77
C GLY A 117 -27.69 -3.23 11.20
N ALA A 118 -27.36 -4.44 10.75
CA ALA A 118 -28.34 -5.41 10.26
C ALA A 118 -29.31 -5.87 11.34
N ALA A 119 -28.84 -6.10 12.57
CA ALA A 119 -29.67 -6.49 13.70
C ALA A 119 -30.67 -5.38 14.09
N LEU A 120 -30.19 -4.14 14.22
CA LEU A 120 -31.03 -2.99 14.52
C LEU A 120 -32.05 -2.71 13.41
N GLY A 121 -31.65 -2.82 12.14
CA GLY A 121 -32.55 -2.66 11.00
C GLY A 121 -33.65 -3.71 10.96
N LYS A 122 -33.33 -4.98 11.25
CA LYS A 122 -34.35 -6.05 11.38
C LYS A 122 -35.30 -5.78 12.56
N TYR A 123 -34.77 -5.35 13.70
CA TYR A 123 -35.57 -5.04 14.89
C TYR A 123 -36.55 -3.88 14.63
N TYR A 124 -36.10 -2.78 14.02
CA TYR A 124 -36.96 -1.66 13.64
C TYR A 124 -38.07 -2.09 12.68
N LYS A 125 -37.73 -2.87 11.63
CA LYS A 125 -38.72 -3.40 10.68
C LYS A 125 -39.75 -4.31 11.37
N PHE A 126 -39.33 -5.11 12.35
CA PHE A 126 -40.22 -5.96 13.14
C PHE A 126 -41.21 -5.15 13.98
N ILE A 127 -40.74 -4.13 14.71
CA ILE A 127 -41.63 -3.24 15.49
C ILE A 127 -42.64 -2.57 14.56
N ARG A 128 -42.17 -1.98 13.46
CA ARG A 128 -43.05 -1.25 12.52
C ARG A 128 -44.09 -2.16 11.87
N LYS A 129 -43.74 -3.42 11.58
CA LYS A 129 -44.70 -4.40 11.06
C LYS A 129 -45.77 -4.75 12.10
N ASN A 130 -45.37 -4.97 13.35
CA ASN A 130 -46.32 -5.25 14.43
C ASN A 130 -47.24 -4.05 14.72
N GLU A 131 -46.73 -2.82 14.59
CA GLU A 131 -47.56 -1.60 14.71
C GLU A 131 -48.56 -1.47 13.56
N SER A 132 -48.16 -1.75 12.31
CA SER A 132 -49.10 -1.72 11.17
C SER A 132 -50.17 -2.80 11.27
N GLU A 133 -49.81 -4.00 11.73
CA GLU A 133 -50.73 -5.13 11.90
C GLU A 133 -51.72 -4.88 13.05
N LYS A 134 -51.28 -4.21 14.13
CA LYS A 134 -52.18 -3.72 15.20
C LYS A 134 -53.11 -2.61 14.75
N ALA A 135 -52.68 -1.75 13.83
CA ALA A 135 -53.50 -0.66 13.28
C ALA A 135 -54.59 -1.20 12.33
N GLU A 136 -54.27 -2.19 11.48
CA GLU A 136 -55.27 -2.87 10.63
C GLU A 136 -56.33 -3.61 11.45
N ILE A 137 -55.95 -4.32 12.53
CA ILE A 137 -56.91 -5.02 13.41
C ILE A 137 -57.84 -4.05 14.16
N HIS A 138 -57.41 -2.80 14.40
CA HIS A 138 -58.21 -1.79 15.10
C HIS A 138 -59.20 -1.05 14.20
N ASP A 139 -59.01 -1.07 12.88
CA ASP A 139 -59.92 -0.48 11.87
C ASP A 139 -61.00 -1.48 11.38
N GLU A 140 -60.82 -2.79 11.60
CA GLU A 140 -61.80 -3.85 11.28
C GLU A 140 -62.74 -4.21 12.45
N ALA A 141 -62.60 -3.58 13.63
CA ALA A 141 -63.40 -3.81 14.84
C ALA A 141 -64.34 -2.64 15.17
#